data_AF-A0A7J9MIA6-F1
#
_entry.id   AF-A0A7J9MIA6-F1
#
_cell.length_a   1.000
_cell.length_b   1.000
_cell.length_c   1.000
_cell.angle_alpha   90.00
_cell.angle_beta   90.00
_cell.angle_gamma   90.00
#
_symmetry.space_group_name_H-M   'P 1'
#
loop_
_entity.id
_entity.type
_entity.pdbx_description
1 polymer ?
#
loop_
_entity_poly.entity_id
_entity_poly.type
_entity_poly.pdbx_seq_one_letter_code
_entity_poly.pdbx_strand_id
1 'polypeptide(L)' 'MKPSLPFQLMDIENGYYLAKFQDKRDFEKVISQGPWVIYGQYLTVQPWTINFNMG' A
#
# COMPACT_ATOMS: atom_id res chain seq x y z
N MET A 1 1.41 9.18 -9.10
CA MET A 1 0.32 8.46 -9.80
C MET A 1 -1.01 8.89 -9.23
N LYS A 2 -2.04 9.03 -10.06
CA LYS A 2 -3.43 9.20 -9.60
C LYS A 2 -4.15 7.86 -9.75
N PRO A 3 -4.81 7.32 -8.72
CA PRO A 3 -5.60 6.10 -8.85
C PRO A 3 -6.80 6.34 -9.77
N SER A 4 -7.24 5.29 -10.46
CA SER A 4 -8.39 5.33 -11.36
C SER A 4 -9.71 5.51 -10.59
N LEU A 5 -9.79 4.97 -9.37
CA LEU A 5 -10.90 5.12 -8.44
C LEU A 5 -10.39 5.55 -7.06
N PRO A 6 -11.25 6.18 -6.22
CA PRO A 6 -10.91 6.41 -4.83
C PRO A 6 -10.54 5.09 -4.13
N PHE A 7 -9.49 5.10 -3.32
CA PHE A 7 -9.11 3.97 -2.47
C PHE A 7 -9.19 4.42 -1.01
N GLN A 8 -9.32 3.44 -0.11
CA GLN A 8 -9.33 3.71 1.32
C GLN A 8 -7.93 3.49 1.89
N LEU A 9 -7.50 4.38 2.77
CA LEU A 9 -6.27 4.24 3.53
C LEU A 9 -6.63 4.19 5.01
N MET A 10 -6.23 3.13 5.68
CA MET A 10 -6.46 2.90 7.10
C MET A 10 -5.12 2.89 7.83
N ASP A 11 -5.02 3.65 8.90
CA ASP A 11 -3.90 3.54 9.85
C ASP A 11 -4.13 2.28 10.69
N ILE A 12 -3.11 1.42 10.77
CA ILE A 12 -3.17 0.14 11.51
C ILE A 12 -2.11 0.07 12.62
N GLU A 13 -1.50 1.21 12.98
CA GLU A 13 -0.47 1.38 14.03
C GLU A 13 0.98 1.05 13.62
N ASN A 14 1.93 1.47 14.46
CA ASN A 14 3.38 1.28 14.30
C ASN A 14 3.96 1.76 12.96
N GLY A 15 3.35 2.81 12.37
CA GLY A 15 3.75 3.37 11.08
C GLY A 15 3.31 2.53 9.87
N TYR A 16 2.47 1.52 10.07
CA TYR A 16 1.88 0.73 8.99
C TYR A 16 0.52 1.29 8.55
N TYR A 17 0.25 1.15 7.27
CA TYR A 17 -1.01 1.57 6.66
C TYR A 17 -1.57 0.46 5.77
N LEU A 18 -2.89 0.28 5.81
CA LEU A 18 -3.61 -0.60 4.91
C LEU A 18 -4.31 0.21 3.82
N ALA A 19 -3.89 0.01 2.57
CA ALA A 19 -4.53 0.59 1.40
C ALA A 19 -5.48 -0.42 0.73
N LYS A 20 -6.78 -0.10 0.68
CA LYS A 20 -7.81 -0.90 0.03
C LYS A 20 -8.22 -0.27 -1.30
N PHE A 21 -7.80 -0.89 -2.39
CA PHE A 21 -8.13 -0.48 -3.75
C PHE A 21 -9.46 -1.05 -4.23
N GLN A 22 -10.20 -0.26 -5.01
CA GLN A 22 -11.40 -0.73 -5.70
C GLN A 22 -11.08 -1.34 -7.06
N ASP A 23 -10.09 -0.78 -7.76
CA ASP A 23 -9.64 -1.28 -9.06
C ASP A 23 -8.41 -2.20 -8.88
N LYS A 24 -8.52 -3.43 -9.41
CA LYS A 24 -7.45 -4.43 -9.33
C LYS A 24 -6.17 -3.98 -10.03
N ARG A 25 -6.28 -3.23 -11.14
CA ARG A 25 -5.13 -2.74 -11.91
C ARG A 25 -4.35 -1.70 -11.13
N ASP A 26 -5.02 -0.89 -10.32
CA ASP A 26 -4.33 0.06 -9.44
C ASP A 26 -3.55 -0.68 -8.35
N PHE A 27 -4.13 -1.71 -7.75
CA PHE A 27 -3.42 -2.60 -6.82
C PHE A 27 -2.20 -3.28 -7.46
N GLU A 28 -2.38 -3.88 -8.64
CA GLU A 28 -1.31 -4.57 -9.37
C GLU A 28 -0.16 -3.62 -9.75
N LYS A 29 -0.48 -2.38 -10.14
CA LYS A 29 0.54 -1.34 -10.39
C LYS A 29 1.32 -1.00 -9.13
N VAL A 30 0.65 -0.83 -7.99
CA VAL A 30 1.31 -0.47 -6.73
C VAL A 30 2.28 -1.56 -6.26
N ILE A 31 1.88 -2.83 -6.36
CA ILE A 31 2.72 -3.96 -5.96
C ILE A 31 3.87 -4.22 -6.94
N SER A 32 3.70 -3.97 -8.24
CA SER A 32 4.74 -4.24 -9.26
C SER A 32 5.80 -3.15 -9.40
N GLN A 33 5.51 -1.91 -9.02
CA GLN A 33 6.41 -0.76 -9.27
C GLN A 33 7.35 -0.42 -8.09
N GLY A 34 7.37 -1.23 -7.02
CA GLY A 34 8.26 -0.99 -5.88
C GLY A 34 9.74 -1.27 -6.19
N PRO A 35 10.69 -0.72 -5.39
CA PRO A 35 10.50 0.01 -4.13
C PRO A 35 10.17 1.50 -4.32
N TRP A 36 9.30 2.03 -3.45
CA TRP A 36 8.87 3.43 -3.50
C TRP A 36 9.73 4.28 -2.57
N VAL A 37 10.10 5.48 -3.02
CA VAL A 37 10.80 6.46 -2.19
C VAL A 37 9.91 7.69 -2.00
N ILE A 38 9.59 7.99 -0.74
CA ILE A 38 8.78 9.15 -0.35
C ILE A 38 9.64 9.99 0.60
N TYR A 39 9.94 11.23 0.20
CA TYR A 39 10.82 12.14 0.97
C TYR A 39 12.15 11.52 1.39
N GLY A 40 12.76 10.70 0.54
CA GLY A 40 14.03 10.01 0.82
C GLY A 40 13.93 8.84 1.78
N GLN A 41 12.71 8.46 2.22
CA GLN A 41 12.44 7.25 3.00
C GLN A 41 11.93 6.14 2.08
N TYR A 42 12.35 4.91 2.32
CA TYR A 42 11.86 3.74 1.59
C TYR A 42 10.52 3.30 2.15
N LEU A 43 9.53 3.17 1.26
CA LEU A 43 8.24 2.58 1.57
C LEU A 43 8.21 1.16 1.01
N THR A 44 8.05 0.18 1.90
CA THR A 44 7.76 -1.20 1.53
C THR A 44 6.26 -1.35 1.31
N VAL A 45 5.88 -2.04 0.25
CA VAL A 45 4.50 -2.38 -0.05
C VAL A 45 4.41 -3.89 -0.21
N GLN A 46 3.38 -4.49 0.37
CA GLN A 46 3.12 -5.91 0.24
C GLN A 46 1.62 -6.17 0.18
N PRO A 47 1.17 -7.26 -0.46
CA PRO A 47 -0.20 -7.71 -0.36
C PRO A 47 -0.61 -7.93 1.10
N TRP A 48 -1.84 -7.56 1.44
CA TRP A 48 -2.39 -7.85 2.76
C TRP A 48 -2.46 -9.35 3.00
N THR A 49 -2.10 -9.79 4.22
CA THR A 49 -2.26 -11.16 4.67
C THR A 49 -2.97 -11.18 6.02
N ILE A 50 -3.79 -12.22 6.27
CA ILE A 50 -4.53 -12.36 7.54
C ILE A 50 -3.57 -12.46 8.73
N ASN A 51 -2.36 -12.99 8.51
CA ASN A 51 -1.31 -13.16 9.50
C ASN A 51 -0.32 -11.98 9.49
N PHE A 52 -0.77 -10.78 9.15
CA PHE A 52 0.09 -9.60 9.19
C PHE A 52 0.51 -9.33 10.64
N ASN A 53 1.79 -9.58 10.93
CA ASN A 53 2.38 -9.28 12.22
C ASN A 53 2.95 -7.86 12.18
N MET A 54 2.47 -6.99 13.07
CA MET A 54 2.90 -5.59 13.19
C MET A 54 4.25 -5.43 13.93
N GLY A 55 4.81 -6.53 14.44
CA GLY A 55 6.00 -6.57 15.30
C GLY A 55 5.64 -6.76 16.76
#